data_AF-A0A1M6BZJ5-F1
#
_entry.id   AF-A0A1M6BZJ5-F1
#
_cell.length_a   1.000
_cell.length_b   1.000
_cell.length_c   1.000
_cell.angle_alpha   90.00
_cell.angle_beta   90.00
_cell.angle_gamma   90.00
#
_symmetry.space_group_name_H-M   'P 1'
#
loop_
_entity.id
_entity.type
_entity.pdbx_description
1 polymer ?
#
loop_
_entity_poly.entity_id
_entity_poly.type
_entity_poly.pdbx_seq_one_letter_code
_entity_poly.pdbx_strand_id
1 'polypeptide(L)'
;MPQGIVAAGPAETIQEEAPEARLRIARHLAELHRLHLALAHSARDLKRFSLGGHARIEAEIAAEMLEGYLGAIGAFLENMRGRFEARLPTIRRGDPRGPGPSSEEAPGYGNFWLVFSRLRAVLRHVERRVAG
;
A
#
# COMPACT_ATOMS: atom_id res chain seq x y z
N MET A 1 40.98 13.74 26.21
CA MET A 1 40.75 13.08 24.92
C MET A 1 39.26 13.19 24.61
N PRO A 2 38.81 14.07 23.70
CA PRO A 2 37.39 14.15 23.35
C PRO A 2 37.01 12.92 22.51
N GLN A 3 35.94 12.23 22.92
CA GLN A 3 35.37 11.15 22.13
C GLN A 3 34.76 11.74 20.86
N GLY A 4 35.27 11.33 19.70
CA GLY A 4 34.75 11.75 18.40
C GLY A 4 33.31 11.28 18.27
N ILE A 5 32.40 12.21 17.97
CA ILE A 5 31.06 11.92 17.48
C ILE A 5 31.25 11.23 16.13
N VAL A 6 31.18 9.90 16.12
CA VAL A 6 31.13 9.13 14.88
C VAL A 6 29.76 9.42 14.28
N ALA A 7 29.71 10.24 13.24
CA ALA A 7 28.49 10.44 12.46
C ALA A 7 28.03 9.07 11.95
N ALA A 8 26.79 8.69 12.28
CA ALA A 8 26.17 7.45 11.82
C ALA A 8 26.29 7.35 10.30
N GLY A 9 26.71 6.18 9.80
CA GLY A 9 26.87 5.95 8.36
C GLY A 9 25.52 5.95 7.63
N PRO A 10 25.48 6.19 6.31
CA PRO A 10 24.23 6.23 5.53
C PRO A 10 23.42 4.92 5.57
N ALA A 11 24.03 3.79 5.93
CA ALA A 11 23.33 2.51 6.14
C ALA A 11 22.60 2.45 7.50
N GLU A 12 23.12 3.14 8.52
CA GLU A 12 22.56 3.20 9.87
C GLU A 12 21.34 4.12 9.89
N THR A 13 21.40 5.26 9.18
CA THR A 13 20.26 6.18 9.02
C THR A 13 19.11 5.53 8.23
N ILE A 14 19.39 4.73 7.18
CA ILE A 14 18.34 4.04 6.41
C ILE A 14 17.64 2.95 7.24
N GLN A 15 18.38 2.27 8.13
CA GLN A 15 17.82 1.27 9.03
C GLN A 15 16.87 1.90 10.08
N GLU A 16 17.11 3.17 10.45
CA GLU A 16 16.23 3.95 11.32
C GLU A 16 15.02 4.54 10.56
N GLU A 17 15.19 4.96 9.30
CA GLU A 17 14.12 5.53 8.47
C GLU A 17 13.05 4.50 8.05
N ALA A 18 13.44 3.23 7.86
CA ALA A 18 12.52 2.20 7.39
C ALA A 18 11.38 1.89 8.39
N PRO A 19 11.63 1.71 9.71
CA PRO A 19 10.59 1.65 10.73
C PRO A 19 9.66 2.85 10.73
N GLU A 20 10.19 4.07 10.61
CA GLU A 20 9.37 5.29 10.58
C GLU A 20 8.46 5.34 9.35
N ALA A 21 8.99 4.99 8.17
CA ALA A 21 8.20 4.91 6.95
C ALA A 21 7.06 3.89 7.08
N ARG A 22 7.33 2.73 7.68
CA ARG A 22 6.30 1.72 7.98
C ARG A 22 5.26 2.25 8.94
N LEU A 23 5.66 2.97 9.98
CA LEU A 23 4.75 3.58 10.94
C LEU A 23 3.85 4.64 10.29
N ARG A 24 4.40 5.49 9.42
CA ARG A 24 3.61 6.47 8.64
C ARG A 24 2.57 5.77 7.77
N ILE A 25 2.97 4.73 7.03
CA ILE A 25 2.05 3.93 6.21
C ILE A 25 0.95 3.29 7.08
N ALA A 26 1.32 2.69 8.21
CA ALA A 26 0.37 2.05 9.11
C ALA A 26 -0.67 3.04 9.67
N ARG A 27 -0.25 4.27 10.01
CA ARG A 27 -1.16 5.34 10.45
C ARG A 27 -2.16 5.71 9.35
N HIS A 28 -1.70 5.88 8.11
CA HIS A 28 -2.60 6.17 6.99
C HIS A 28 -3.60 5.04 6.72
N LEU A 29 -3.17 3.78 6.82
CA LEU A 29 -4.06 2.62 6.67
C LEU A 29 -5.08 2.53 7.80
N ALA A 30 -4.68 2.83 9.04
CA ALA A 30 -5.60 2.88 10.17
C ALA A 30 -6.65 3.98 9.98
N GLU A 31 -6.25 5.14 9.46
CA GLU A 31 -7.19 6.23 9.19
C GLU A 31 -8.16 5.89 8.06
N LEU A 32 -7.68 5.29 6.98
CA LEU A 32 -8.53 4.78 5.92
C LEU A 32 -9.56 3.77 6.45
N HIS A 33 -9.14 2.88 7.36
CA HIS A 33 -10.07 1.95 8.01
C HIS A 33 -11.15 2.66 8.82
N ARG A 34 -10.80 3.73 9.56
CA ARG A 34 -11.80 4.55 10.27
C ARG A 34 -12.81 5.19 9.32
N LEU A 35 -12.34 5.72 8.19
CA LEU A 35 -13.23 6.29 7.17
C LEU A 35 -14.17 5.23 6.57
N HIS A 36 -13.69 4.00 6.34
CA HIS A 36 -14.55 2.89 5.91
C HIS A 36 -15.62 2.54 6.95
N LEU A 37 -15.29 2.56 8.24
CA LEU A 37 -16.27 2.33 9.31
C LEU A 37 -17.31 3.46 9.38
N ALA A 38 -16.90 4.71 9.18
CA ALA A 38 -17.81 5.84 9.11
C ALA A 38 -18.79 5.69 7.93
N LEU A 39 -18.29 5.32 6.75
CA LEU A 39 -19.14 5.05 5.58
C LEU A 39 -20.14 3.90 5.85
N ALA A 40 -19.70 2.82 6.48
CA ALA A 40 -20.58 1.72 6.88
C ALA A 40 -21.63 2.16 7.91
N HIS A 41 -21.34 3.14 8.76
CA HIS A 41 -22.33 3.72 9.66
C HIS A 41 -23.36 4.56 8.88
N SER A 42 -22.92 5.43 7.97
CA SER A 42 -23.82 6.19 7.09
C SER A 42 -24.76 5.28 6.29
N ALA A 43 -24.26 4.14 5.81
CA ALA A 43 -25.08 3.14 5.14
C ALA A 43 -26.20 2.58 6.02
N ARG A 44 -25.95 2.40 7.34
CA ARG A 44 -27.00 1.96 8.28
C ARG A 44 -28.07 3.02 8.48
N ASP A 45 -27.68 4.28 8.50
CA ASP A 45 -28.61 5.40 8.69
C ASP A 45 -29.59 5.55 7.52
N LEU A 46 -29.23 5.04 6.33
CA LEU A 46 -30.13 5.05 5.17
C LEU A 46 -31.43 4.29 5.42
N LYS A 47 -31.45 3.29 6.31
CA LYS A 47 -32.64 2.51 6.69
C LYS A 47 -33.83 3.39 7.12
N ARG A 48 -33.58 4.61 7.61
CA ARG A 48 -34.65 5.56 7.96
C ARG A 48 -35.57 5.87 6.76
N PHE A 49 -35.06 5.81 5.54
CA PHE A 49 -35.82 6.07 4.33
C PHE A 49 -36.81 4.94 4.02
N SER A 50 -36.38 3.68 4.01
CA SER A 50 -37.31 2.54 3.85
C SER A 50 -38.32 2.46 4.98
N LEU A 51 -37.92 2.71 6.24
CA LEU A 51 -38.85 2.76 7.38
C LEU A 51 -39.89 3.88 7.26
N GLY A 52 -39.55 4.98 6.59
CA GLY A 52 -40.46 6.08 6.27
C GLY A 52 -41.29 5.88 5.00
N GLY A 53 -41.23 4.71 4.34
CA GLY A 53 -41.95 4.44 3.09
C GLY A 53 -41.25 4.97 1.83
N HIS A 54 -40.01 5.45 1.94
CA HIS A 54 -39.22 6.02 0.86
C HIS A 54 -38.11 5.08 0.37
N ALA A 55 -38.40 3.79 0.20
CA ALA A 55 -37.41 2.78 -0.18
C ALA A 55 -36.66 3.07 -1.49
N ARG A 56 -37.30 3.78 -2.43
CA ARG A 56 -36.65 4.23 -3.67
C ARG A 56 -35.48 5.19 -3.39
N ILE A 57 -35.67 6.15 -2.48
CA ILE A 57 -34.62 7.12 -2.10
C ILE A 57 -33.44 6.39 -1.46
N GLU A 58 -33.72 5.40 -0.60
CA GLU A 58 -32.67 4.54 -0.02
C GLU A 58 -31.84 3.85 -1.10
N ALA A 59 -32.51 3.24 -2.07
CA ALA A 59 -31.86 2.51 -3.16
C ALA A 59 -30.99 3.43 -4.03
N GLU A 60 -31.48 4.62 -4.38
CA GLU A 60 -30.74 5.61 -5.16
C GLU A 60 -29.46 6.05 -4.43
N ILE A 61 -29.56 6.45 -3.15
CA ILE A 61 -28.39 6.87 -2.35
C ILE A 61 -27.41 5.71 -2.15
N ALA A 62 -27.91 4.50 -1.89
CA ALA A 62 -27.06 3.33 -1.73
C ALA A 62 -26.28 2.99 -3.02
N ALA A 63 -26.91 3.13 -4.18
CA ALA A 63 -26.26 2.93 -5.48
C ALA A 63 -25.16 3.98 -5.69
N GLU A 64 -25.47 5.28 -5.54
CA GLU A 64 -24.49 6.37 -5.68
C GLU A 64 -23.28 6.18 -4.74
N MET A 65 -23.54 5.78 -3.50
CA MET A 65 -22.49 5.51 -2.51
C MET A 65 -21.57 4.37 -2.97
N LEU A 66 -22.14 3.25 -3.44
CA LEU A 66 -21.37 2.08 -3.88
C LEU A 66 -20.60 2.37 -5.17
N GLU A 67 -21.22 3.03 -6.14
CA GLU A 67 -20.57 3.45 -7.39
C GLU A 67 -19.40 4.40 -7.12
N GLY A 68 -19.60 5.41 -6.28
CA GLY A 68 -18.54 6.33 -5.87
C GLY A 68 -17.40 5.63 -5.13
N TYR A 69 -17.72 4.70 -4.23
CA TYR A 69 -16.73 3.91 -3.49
C TYR A 69 -15.90 3.02 -4.42
N LEU A 70 -16.56 2.29 -5.34
CA LEU A 70 -15.89 1.42 -6.32
C LEU A 70 -14.98 2.24 -7.24
N GLY A 71 -15.46 3.39 -7.74
CA GLY A 71 -14.67 4.30 -8.56
C GLY A 71 -13.43 4.83 -7.82
N ALA A 72 -13.59 5.26 -6.56
CA ALA A 72 -12.48 5.77 -5.75
C ALA A 72 -11.42 4.69 -5.47
N ILE A 73 -11.83 3.45 -5.14
CA ILE A 73 -10.89 2.35 -4.90
C ILE A 73 -10.19 1.94 -6.19
N GLY A 74 -10.92 1.80 -7.30
CA GLY A 74 -10.33 1.45 -8.59
C GLY A 74 -9.24 2.44 -9.01
N ALA A 75 -9.57 3.74 -8.97
CA ALA A 75 -8.62 4.80 -9.31
C ALA A 75 -7.39 4.82 -8.39
N PHE A 76 -7.58 4.64 -7.08
CA PHE A 76 -6.48 4.57 -6.12
C PHE A 76 -5.56 3.37 -6.40
N LEU A 77 -6.14 2.18 -6.61
CA LEU A 77 -5.38 0.96 -6.86
C LEU A 77 -4.58 1.05 -8.16
N GLU A 78 -5.18 1.58 -9.23
CA GLU A 78 -4.51 1.78 -10.51
C GLU A 78 -3.35 2.78 -10.38
N ASN A 79 -3.58 3.90 -9.67
CA ASN A 79 -2.54 4.88 -9.42
C ASN A 79 -1.35 4.29 -8.63
N MET A 80 -1.63 3.53 -7.58
CA MET A 80 -0.60 2.89 -6.77
C MET A 80 0.15 1.80 -7.54
N ARG A 81 -0.56 1.01 -8.35
CA ARG A 81 0.04 0.01 -9.25
C ARG A 81 1.03 0.68 -10.20
N GLY A 82 0.59 1.69 -10.95
CA GLY A 82 1.44 2.40 -11.92
C GLY A 82 2.70 3.02 -11.27
N ARG A 83 2.56 3.63 -10.09
CA ARG A 83 3.70 4.17 -9.33
C ARG A 83 4.76 3.13 -8.98
N PHE A 84 4.34 1.93 -8.57
CA PHE A 84 5.27 0.88 -8.18
C PHE A 84 5.84 0.11 -9.38
N GLU A 85 5.04 -0.13 -10.42
CA GLU A 85 5.52 -0.71 -11.68
C GLU A 85 6.62 0.14 -12.30
N ALA A 86 6.45 1.46 -12.35
CA ALA A 86 7.47 2.40 -12.83
C ALA A 86 8.78 2.35 -12.01
N ARG A 87 8.70 1.96 -10.72
CA ARG A 87 9.87 1.85 -9.83
C ARG A 87 10.55 0.48 -9.86
N LEU A 88 9.93 -0.55 -10.45
CA LEU A 88 10.51 -1.91 -10.48
C LEU A 88 11.93 -1.98 -11.06
N PRO A 89 12.28 -1.29 -12.16
CA PRO A 89 13.65 -1.32 -12.68
C PRO A 89 14.67 -0.74 -11.70
N THR A 90 14.31 0.33 -10.99
CA THR A 90 15.19 0.94 -9.97
C THR A 90 15.33 0.04 -8.76
N ILE A 91 14.24 -0.58 -8.28
CA ILE A 91 14.30 -1.54 -7.17
C ILE A 91 15.16 -2.75 -7.56
N ARG A 92 14.98 -3.28 -8.77
CA ARG A 92 15.76 -4.41 -9.30
C ARG A 92 17.27 -4.12 -9.35
N ARG A 93 17.68 -2.87 -9.63
CA ARG A 93 19.09 -2.45 -9.62
C ARG A 93 19.72 -2.45 -8.23
N GLY A 94 18.93 -2.51 -7.16
CA GLY A 94 19.41 -2.68 -5.79
C GLY A 94 19.80 -4.12 -5.43
N ASP A 95 19.88 -5.03 -6.40
CA ASP A 95 20.35 -6.40 -6.22
C ASP A 95 21.78 -6.41 -5.62
N PRO A 96 22.02 -7.06 -4.46
CA PRO A 96 23.29 -7.03 -3.74
C PRO A 96 24.42 -7.86 -4.40
N ARG A 97 24.46 -7.95 -5.74
CA ARG A 97 25.55 -8.54 -6.51
C ARG A 97 26.85 -7.77 -6.27
N GLY A 98 27.52 -8.05 -5.16
CA GLY A 98 28.90 -7.62 -4.93
C GLY A 98 29.84 -8.27 -5.96
N PRO A 99 31.11 -7.86 -6.00
CA PRO A 99 32.13 -8.54 -6.80
C PRO A 99 32.46 -9.89 -6.15
N GLY A 100 31.83 -10.99 -6.60
CA GLY A 100 32.05 -12.34 -6.07
C GLY A 100 31.54 -13.44 -7.02
N PRO A 101 32.08 -14.67 -6.95
CA PRO A 101 32.00 -15.64 -8.04
C PRO A 101 30.70 -16.45 -8.14
N SER A 102 29.72 -16.31 -7.25
CA SER A 102 28.38 -16.84 -7.47
C SER A 102 27.31 -15.90 -6.93
N SER A 103 26.21 -15.70 -7.68
CA SER A 103 25.15 -14.78 -7.27
C SER A 103 24.44 -15.25 -6.00
N GLU A 104 24.47 -16.56 -5.71
CA GLU A 104 23.82 -17.16 -4.54
C GLU A 104 24.60 -16.94 -3.24
N GLU A 105 25.90 -16.63 -3.31
CA GLU A 105 26.77 -16.45 -2.14
C GLU A 105 26.81 -15.01 -1.60
N ALA A 106 26.22 -14.05 -2.30
CA ALA A 106 26.16 -12.66 -1.83
C ALA A 106 25.25 -12.51 -0.58
N PRO A 107 25.74 -11.91 0.53
CA PRO A 107 24.93 -11.68 1.71
C PRO A 107 23.61 -10.95 1.40
N GLY A 108 22.48 -11.57 1.75
CA GLY A 108 21.14 -10.99 1.56
C GLY A 108 20.51 -11.17 0.16
N TYR A 109 21.20 -11.81 -0.79
CA TYR A 109 20.70 -12.03 -2.15
C TYR A 109 19.35 -12.77 -2.20
N GLY A 110 19.24 -13.89 -1.49
CA GLY A 110 17.97 -14.65 -1.43
C GLY A 110 16.82 -13.85 -0.82
N ASN A 111 17.09 -13.06 0.23
CA ASN A 111 16.08 -12.23 0.87
C ASN A 111 15.59 -11.11 -0.04
N PHE A 112 16.49 -10.47 -0.81
CA PHE A 112 16.13 -9.46 -1.79
C PHE A 112 15.14 -10.02 -2.84
N TRP A 113 15.46 -11.16 -3.45
CA TRP A 113 14.61 -11.76 -4.49
C TRP A 113 13.26 -12.26 -3.96
N LEU A 114 13.22 -12.72 -2.70
CA LEU A 114 11.97 -13.08 -2.03
C LEU A 114 11.04 -11.85 -1.89
N VAL A 115 11.56 -10.74 -1.36
CA VAL A 115 10.79 -9.50 -1.17
C VAL A 115 10.39 -8.88 -2.52
N PHE A 116 11.28 -8.86 -3.50
CA PHE A 116 10.98 -8.38 -4.85
C PHE A 116 9.90 -9.21 -5.54
N SER A 117 9.96 -10.54 -5.41
CA SER A 117 8.94 -11.45 -5.95
C SER A 117 7.59 -11.24 -5.28
N ARG A 118 7.57 -11.01 -3.96
CA ARG A 118 6.35 -10.64 -3.23
C ARG A 118 5.73 -9.35 -3.76
N LEU A 119 6.53 -8.30 -3.99
CA LEU A 119 6.03 -7.04 -4.57
C LEU A 119 5.38 -7.29 -5.94
N ARG A 120 6.05 -8.03 -6.84
CA ARG A 120 5.48 -8.37 -8.15
C ARG A 120 4.19 -9.18 -8.05
N ALA A 121 4.10 -10.10 -7.09
CA ALA A 121 2.89 -10.88 -6.86
C ALA A 121 1.71 -9.99 -6.40
N VAL A 122 1.98 -9.01 -5.53
CA VAL A 122 0.98 -8.03 -5.10
C VAL A 122 0.53 -7.16 -6.27
N LEU A 123 1.44 -6.68 -7.12
CA LEU A 123 1.08 -5.86 -8.29
C LEU A 123 0.18 -6.62 -9.27
N ARG A 124 0.49 -7.89 -9.57
CA ARG A 124 -0.37 -8.74 -10.39
C ARG A 124 -1.75 -8.98 -9.77
N HIS A 125 -1.83 -9.02 -8.43
CA HIS A 125 -3.10 -9.15 -7.74
C HIS A 125 -3.95 -7.88 -7.86
N VAL A 126 -3.31 -6.71 -7.76
CA VAL A 126 -3.97 -5.42 -7.98
C VAL A 126 -4.46 -5.30 -9.41
N GLU A 127 -3.64 -5.65 -10.40
CA GLU A 127 -4.02 -5.65 -11.83
C GLU A 127 -5.29 -6.47 -12.07
N ARG A 128 -5.36 -7.71 -11.56
CA ARG A 128 -6.56 -8.56 -11.67
C ARG A 128 -7.80 -7.96 -11.02
N ARG A 129 -7.64 -7.12 -9.99
CA ARG A 129 -8.75 -6.46 -9.30
C ARG A 129 -9.24 -5.20 -10.01
N VAL A 130 -8.38 -4.56 -10.81
CA VAL A 130 -8.73 -3.36 -11.58
C VAL A 130 -9.26 -3.74 -12.96
N ALA A 131 -8.76 -4.83 -13.55
CA ALA A 131 -9.17 -5.31 -14.88
C ALA A 131 -10.41 -6.22 -14.90
N GLY A 132 -10.84 -6.70 -13.72
CA GLY A 132 -12.06 -7.51 -13.55
C GLY A 132 -13.26 -6.64 -13.22
#